data_AF-A0A7K3DKJ9-F1
#
_entry.id   AF-A0A7K3DKJ9-F1
#
_cell.length_a   1.000
_cell.length_b   1.000
_cell.length_c   1.000
_cell.angle_alpha   90.00
_cell.angle_beta   90.00
_cell.angle_gamma   90.00
#
_symmetry.space_group_name_H-M   'P 1'
#
loop_
_entity.id
_entity.type
_entity.pdbx_description
1 polymer ?
#
loop_
_entity_poly.entity_id
_entity_poly.type
_entity_poly.pdbx_seq_one_letter_code
_entity_poly.pdbx_strand_id
1 'polypeptide(L)'
;PLRYMDKPSKDGASLDSWSADAGNTDVHYSSGIANHFFYLLSEGSGKKTINGVDYDSPTSDGSTVTGIGRDKAEQIWFKALTTYFTSNTDYADARKGTVSAATDLYGADSAEVKGVEAAWAGVNVK
;
A
#
# COMPACT_ATOMS: atom_id res chain seq x y z
N PRO A 1 6.37 -4.64 -18.29
CA PRO A 1 7.13 -4.14 -17.10
C PRO A 1 7.74 -5.32 -16.35
N LEU A 2 8.79 -5.13 -15.56
CA LEU A 2 9.33 -6.19 -14.69
C LEU A 2 8.41 -6.49 -13.50
N ARG A 3 7.76 -5.46 -12.94
CA ARG A 3 6.84 -5.53 -11.80
C ARG A 3 5.66 -4.57 -12.00
N TYR A 4 4.59 -4.80 -11.25
CA TYR A 4 3.37 -4.00 -11.26
C TYR A 4 3.02 -3.56 -9.83
N MET A 5 2.50 -2.34 -9.67
CA MET A 5 2.04 -1.85 -8.36
C MET A 5 0.53 -1.97 -8.21
N ASP A 6 -0.24 -1.85 -9.31
CA ASP A 6 -1.71 -1.96 -9.31
C ASP A 6 -2.23 -3.37 -9.01
N LYS A 7 -1.50 -4.37 -9.48
CA LYS A 7 -1.75 -5.79 -9.22
C LYS A 7 -0.44 -6.55 -9.41
N PRO A 8 0.40 -6.63 -8.37
CA PRO A 8 1.73 -7.25 -8.44
C PRO A 8 1.78 -8.61 -9.15
N SER A 9 0.81 -9.47 -8.90
CA SER A 9 0.69 -10.81 -9.50
C SER A 9 0.61 -10.84 -11.03
N LYS A 10 0.42 -9.70 -11.71
CA LYS A 10 0.51 -9.59 -13.17
C LYS A 10 1.89 -9.97 -13.72
N ASP A 11 2.94 -9.99 -12.89
CA ASP A 11 4.24 -10.53 -13.27
C ASP A 11 4.37 -12.05 -13.07
N GLY A 12 3.36 -12.70 -12.48
CA GLY A 12 3.30 -14.13 -12.24
C GLY A 12 4.01 -14.62 -10.97
N ALA A 13 4.61 -13.74 -10.17
CA ALA A 13 5.40 -14.13 -8.99
C ALA A 13 5.17 -13.25 -7.75
N SER A 14 4.96 -11.94 -7.91
CA SER A 14 4.78 -11.03 -6.79
C SER A 14 3.44 -11.23 -6.06
N LEU A 15 3.47 -10.99 -4.76
CA LEU A 15 2.30 -11.13 -3.89
C LEU A 15 1.43 -9.86 -3.95
N ASP A 16 0.13 -10.02 -4.21
CA ASP A 16 -0.84 -8.91 -4.16
C ASP A 16 -1.20 -8.53 -2.71
N SER A 17 -1.11 -9.46 -1.77
CA SER A 17 -1.61 -9.27 -0.40
C SER A 17 -0.82 -10.11 0.60
N TRP A 18 -0.82 -9.65 1.85
CA TRP A 18 -0.15 -10.31 2.95
C TRP A 18 -0.81 -11.63 3.34
N SER A 19 0.02 -12.60 3.67
CA SER A 19 -0.34 -13.86 4.32
C SER A 19 0.76 -14.22 5.33
N ALA A 20 0.51 -15.22 6.18
CA ALA A 20 1.51 -15.70 7.13
C ALA A 20 2.80 -16.22 6.45
N ASP A 21 2.71 -16.65 5.19
CA ASP A 21 3.85 -17.16 4.40
C ASP A 21 4.64 -16.06 3.68
N ALA A 22 4.19 -14.80 3.73
CA ALA A 22 4.86 -13.69 3.02
C ALA A 22 6.33 -13.53 3.44
N GLY A 23 6.69 -13.86 4.68
CA GLY A 23 8.07 -13.82 5.18
C GLY A 23 9.00 -14.87 4.58
N ASN A 24 8.46 -15.93 3.97
CA ASN A 24 9.24 -16.99 3.29
C ASN A 24 9.40 -16.72 1.78
N THR A 25 8.82 -15.63 1.27
CA THR A 25 8.86 -15.26 -0.15
C THR A 25 10.02 -14.31 -0.41
N ASP A 26 10.75 -14.51 -1.52
CA ASP A 26 11.85 -13.63 -1.92
C ASP A 26 11.43 -12.15 -1.88
N VAL A 27 12.33 -11.30 -1.38
CA VAL A 27 12.05 -9.89 -1.11
C VAL A 27 11.58 -9.12 -2.35
N HIS A 28 11.99 -9.53 -3.56
CA HIS A 28 11.53 -8.91 -4.80
C HIS A 28 10.06 -9.21 -5.09
N TYR A 29 9.57 -10.38 -4.65
CA TYR A 29 8.18 -10.80 -4.85
C TYR A 29 7.28 -10.37 -3.69
N SER A 30 7.75 -10.49 -2.44
CA SER A 30 7.00 -10.01 -1.27
C SER A 30 6.87 -8.49 -1.25
N SER A 31 7.81 -7.74 -1.85
CA SER A 31 7.67 -6.29 -2.08
C SER A 31 6.39 -5.88 -2.82
N GLY A 32 5.76 -6.82 -3.55
CA GLY A 32 4.45 -6.63 -4.16
C GLY A 32 3.38 -6.13 -3.19
N ILE A 33 3.41 -6.57 -1.93
CA ILE A 33 2.41 -6.19 -0.90
C ILE A 33 2.48 -4.68 -0.62
N ALA A 34 3.68 -4.14 -0.40
CA ALA A 34 3.89 -2.72 -0.15
C ALA A 34 3.69 -1.88 -1.42
N ASN A 35 4.04 -2.42 -2.60
CA ASN A 35 3.74 -1.78 -3.89
C ASN A 35 2.23 -1.62 -4.09
N HIS A 36 1.46 -2.67 -3.78
CA HIS A 36 0.02 -2.66 -3.91
C HIS A 36 -0.65 -1.76 -2.88
N PHE A 37 -0.20 -1.78 -1.64
CA PHE A 37 -0.58 -0.79 -0.63
C PHE A 37 -0.40 0.65 -1.16
N PHE A 38 0.76 0.96 -1.72
CA PHE A 38 1.04 2.32 -2.20
C PHE A 38 0.14 2.71 -3.38
N TYR A 39 -0.12 1.78 -4.30
CA TYR A 39 -1.08 2.01 -5.39
C TYR A 39 -2.49 2.26 -4.86
N LEU A 40 -2.98 1.42 -3.95
CA LEU A 40 -4.30 1.58 -3.34
C LEU A 40 -4.42 2.90 -2.57
N LEU A 41 -3.39 3.28 -1.82
CA LEU A 41 -3.37 4.56 -1.11
C LEU A 41 -3.41 5.75 -2.09
N SER A 42 -2.63 5.70 -3.16
CA SER A 42 -2.53 6.82 -4.10
C SER A 42 -3.74 6.92 -5.03
N GLU A 43 -4.13 5.83 -5.68
CA GLU A 43 -5.14 5.83 -6.74
C GLU A 43 -6.48 5.27 -6.28
N GLY A 44 -6.52 4.42 -5.25
CA GLY A 44 -7.69 3.65 -4.81
C GLY A 44 -7.83 2.30 -5.53
N SER A 45 -8.81 1.50 -5.10
CA SER A 45 -9.11 0.21 -5.74
C SER A 45 -10.01 0.36 -6.98
N GLY A 46 -10.23 -0.76 -7.68
CA GLY A 46 -11.16 -0.90 -8.79
C GLY A 46 -10.64 -0.41 -10.15
N LYS A 47 -11.55 -0.45 -11.12
CA LYS A 47 -11.29 -0.06 -12.51
C LYS A 47 -11.11 1.45 -12.66
N LYS A 48 -10.05 1.88 -13.34
CA LYS A 48 -9.84 3.27 -13.74
C LYS A 48 -8.87 3.40 -14.89
N THR A 49 -8.98 4.51 -15.61
CA THR A 49 -8.02 4.89 -16.65
C THR A 49 -7.21 6.07 -16.14
N ILE A 50 -5.88 5.93 -16.06
CA ILE A 50 -4.97 7.01 -15.67
C ILE A 50 -4.04 7.26 -16.85
N ASN A 51 -4.05 8.49 -17.38
CA ASN A 51 -3.22 8.89 -18.53
C ASN A 51 -3.33 7.93 -19.74
N GLY A 52 -4.54 7.42 -20.01
CA GLY A 52 -4.80 6.49 -21.12
C GLY A 52 -4.42 5.04 -20.86
N VAL A 53 -4.00 4.68 -19.65
CA VAL A 53 -3.72 3.30 -19.25
C VAL A 53 -4.84 2.80 -18.34
N ASP A 54 -5.41 1.64 -18.69
CA ASP A 54 -6.45 0.99 -17.90
C ASP A 54 -5.85 0.14 -16.78
N TYR A 55 -6.39 0.34 -15.58
CA TYR A 55 -6.05 -0.36 -14.35
C TYR A 55 -7.29 -1.03 -13.78
N ASP A 56 -7.10 -2.16 -13.10
CA ASP A 56 -8.13 -2.86 -12.32
C ASP A 56 -7.45 -3.50 -11.10
N SER A 57 -7.45 -2.76 -9.99
CA SER A 57 -6.69 -3.10 -8.77
C SER A 57 -7.66 -3.57 -7.67
N PRO A 58 -7.77 -4.88 -7.43
CA PRO A 58 -8.66 -5.43 -6.40
C PRO A 58 -8.02 -5.32 -5.01
N THR A 59 -8.85 -5.24 -3.96
CA THR A 59 -8.39 -5.52 -2.59
C THR A 59 -8.50 -7.01 -2.27
N SER A 60 -7.77 -7.47 -1.26
CA SER A 60 -7.76 -8.87 -0.82
C SER A 60 -9.14 -9.41 -0.43
N ASP A 61 -10.06 -8.55 -0.01
CA ASP A 61 -11.39 -8.89 0.49
C ASP A 61 -12.53 -8.28 -0.35
N GLY A 62 -12.22 -7.61 -1.47
CA GLY A 62 -13.20 -6.94 -2.31
C GLY A 62 -13.74 -5.62 -1.76
N SER A 63 -13.21 -5.11 -0.64
CA SER A 63 -13.50 -3.76 -0.14
C SER A 63 -13.07 -2.66 -1.11
N THR A 64 -13.67 -1.47 -0.96
CA THR A 64 -13.31 -0.29 -1.76
C THR A 64 -12.33 0.61 -1.01
N VAL A 65 -11.25 1.01 -1.68
CA VAL A 65 -10.30 2.02 -1.19
C VAL A 65 -10.40 3.26 -2.05
N THR A 66 -10.62 4.41 -1.41
CA THR A 66 -10.56 5.73 -2.06
C THR A 66 -9.13 6.26 -1.96
N GLY A 67 -8.51 6.57 -3.11
CA GLY A 67 -7.15 7.10 -3.15
C GLY A 67 -7.06 8.54 -2.64
N ILE A 68 -5.93 8.88 -2.01
CA ILE A 68 -5.63 10.23 -1.50
C ILE A 68 -4.73 11.05 -2.44
N GLY A 69 -4.34 10.47 -3.58
CA GLY A 69 -3.41 11.05 -4.54
C GLY A 69 -1.94 10.74 -4.24
N ARG A 70 -1.12 10.75 -5.30
CA ARG A 70 0.32 10.39 -5.24
C ARG A 70 1.11 11.31 -4.32
N ASP A 71 0.92 12.62 -4.44
CA ASP A 71 1.67 13.63 -3.70
C ASP A 71 1.53 13.47 -2.17
N LYS A 72 0.36 13.04 -1.70
CA LYS A 72 0.15 12.75 -0.27
C LYS A 72 0.70 11.40 0.13
N ALA A 73 0.47 10.38 -0.71
CA ALA A 73 0.97 9.02 -0.47
C ALA A 73 2.50 8.99 -0.37
N GLU A 74 3.22 9.72 -1.23
CA GLU A 74 4.69 9.79 -1.19
C GLU A 74 5.19 10.50 0.08
N GLN A 75 4.53 11.57 0.53
CA GLN A 75 4.91 12.27 1.77
C GLN A 75 4.75 11.37 3.00
N ILE A 76 3.65 10.62 3.05
CA ILE A 76 3.39 9.65 4.14
C ILE A 76 4.45 8.55 4.12
N TRP A 77 4.69 7.93 2.96
CA TRP A 77 5.68 6.86 2.83
C TRP A 77 7.08 7.33 3.19
N PHE A 78 7.48 8.51 2.69
CA PHE A 78 8.78 9.09 2.97
C PHE A 78 8.97 9.36 4.46
N LYS A 79 8.02 10.03 5.12
CA LYS A 79 8.09 10.29 6.56
C LYS A 79 8.08 8.99 7.37
N ALA A 80 7.27 8.00 6.97
CA ALA A 80 7.28 6.68 7.58
C ALA A 80 8.67 6.03 7.54
N LEU A 81 9.27 6.01 6.35
CA LEU A 81 10.59 5.46 6.09
C LEU A 81 11.70 6.15 6.89
N THR A 82 11.68 7.47 6.99
CA THR A 82 12.78 8.23 7.60
C THR A 82 12.65 8.44 9.10
N THR A 83 11.47 8.24 9.68
CA THR A 83 11.19 8.61 11.08
C THR A 83 10.70 7.45 11.93
N TYR A 84 9.89 6.54 11.38
CA TYR A 84 9.27 5.47 12.17
C TYR A 84 9.79 4.07 11.84
N PHE A 85 10.31 3.87 10.63
CA PHE A 85 10.85 2.57 10.25
C PHE A 85 12.25 2.36 10.84
N THR A 86 12.57 1.11 11.12
CA THR A 86 13.86 0.65 11.65
C THR A 86 14.40 -0.47 10.74
N SER A 87 15.59 -0.98 11.06
CA SER A 87 16.17 -2.11 10.32
C SER A 87 15.33 -3.40 10.41
N ASN A 88 14.41 -3.49 11.36
CA ASN A 88 13.61 -4.69 11.64
C ASN A 88 12.10 -4.48 11.38
N THR A 89 11.72 -3.41 10.69
CA THR A 89 10.31 -3.12 10.39
C THR A 89 9.70 -4.23 9.52
N ASP A 90 8.64 -4.85 10.02
CA ASP A 90 7.78 -5.77 9.28
C ASP A 90 6.53 -5.04 8.70
N TYR A 91 5.60 -5.78 8.10
CA TYR A 91 4.38 -5.18 7.52
C TYR A 91 3.45 -4.56 8.58
N ALA A 92 3.32 -5.17 9.76
CA ALA A 92 2.47 -4.63 10.81
C ALA A 92 3.05 -3.33 11.37
N ASP A 93 4.38 -3.26 11.52
CA ASP A 93 5.07 -2.05 11.92
C ASP A 93 5.10 -1.00 10.81
N ALA A 94 5.17 -1.41 9.53
CA ALA A 94 5.04 -0.50 8.40
C ALA A 94 3.66 0.17 8.39
N ARG A 95 2.59 -0.58 8.70
CA ARG A 95 1.25 -0.02 8.91
C ARG A 95 1.22 0.99 10.03
N LYS A 96 1.72 0.64 11.22
CA LYS A 96 1.76 1.59 12.35
C LYS A 96 2.54 2.86 12.00
N GLY A 97 3.72 2.72 11.38
CA GLY A 97 4.57 3.86 11.02
C GLY A 97 3.94 4.78 9.99
N THR A 98 3.22 4.23 9.00
CA THR A 98 2.50 5.04 8.00
C THR A 98 1.25 5.71 8.58
N VAL A 99 0.53 5.08 9.52
CA VAL A 99 -0.58 5.72 10.25
C VAL A 99 -0.06 6.87 11.11
N SER A 100 1.05 6.68 11.84
CA SER A 100 1.70 7.76 12.59
C SER A 100 2.16 8.89 11.69
N ALA A 101 2.78 8.57 10.54
CA ALA A 101 3.19 9.58 9.57
C ALA A 101 2.01 10.39 9.00
N ALA A 102 0.90 9.73 8.65
CA ALA A 102 -0.30 10.40 8.19
C ALA A 102 -0.93 11.27 9.29
N THR A 103 -0.93 10.79 10.54
CA THR A 103 -1.45 11.53 11.69
C THR A 103 -0.65 12.82 11.93
N ASP A 104 0.67 12.74 11.89
CA ASP A 104 1.54 13.91 12.06
C ASP A 104 1.38 14.94 10.93
N LEU A 105 1.19 14.48 9.69
CA LEU A 105 1.10 15.37 8.51
C LEU A 105 -0.29 16.00 8.35
N TYR A 106 -1.35 15.26 8.66
CA TYR A 106 -2.71 15.62 8.29
C TYR A 106 -3.72 15.62 9.45
N GLY A 107 -3.34 15.12 10.63
CA GLY A 107 -4.19 14.98 11.82
C GLY A 107 -4.87 13.61 11.93
N ALA A 108 -5.19 13.21 13.16
CA ALA A 108 -5.67 11.85 13.47
C ALA A 108 -7.01 11.48 12.77
N ASP A 109 -7.92 12.43 12.63
CA ASP A 109 -9.26 12.18 12.04
C ASP A 109 -9.32 12.41 10.51
N SER A 110 -8.16 12.65 9.89
CA SER A 110 -8.02 13.02 8.48
C SER A 110 -8.45 11.91 7.51
N ALA A 111 -8.69 12.30 6.25
CA ALA A 111 -8.98 11.34 5.19
C ALA A 111 -7.73 10.49 4.87
N GLU A 112 -6.54 11.04 5.09
CA GLU A 112 -5.25 10.43 4.83
C GLU A 112 -4.96 9.28 5.81
N VAL A 113 -5.24 9.47 7.11
CA VAL A 113 -5.15 8.38 8.10
C VAL A 113 -6.09 7.24 7.72
N LYS A 114 -7.36 7.54 7.43
CA LYS A 114 -8.35 6.56 6.99
C LYS A 114 -7.94 5.87 5.68
N GLY A 115 -7.33 6.60 4.76
CA GLY A 115 -6.80 6.08 3.50
C GLY A 115 -5.65 5.09 3.72
N VAL A 116 -4.70 5.40 4.60
CA VAL A 116 -3.61 4.49 4.97
C VAL A 116 -4.16 3.21 5.60
N GLU A 117 -5.08 3.34 6.55
CA GLU A 117 -5.71 2.18 7.20
C GLU A 117 -6.45 1.29 6.20
N ALA A 118 -7.25 1.90 5.31
CA ALA A 118 -8.00 1.19 4.28
C ALA A 118 -7.08 0.52 3.26
N ALA A 119 -6.01 1.17 2.82
CA ALA A 119 -5.06 0.60 1.86
C ALA A 119 -4.30 -0.59 2.44
N TRP A 120 -3.87 -0.54 3.72
CA TRP A 120 -3.22 -1.69 4.37
C TRP A 120 -4.20 -2.85 4.58
N ALA A 121 -5.43 -2.55 5.02
CA ALA A 121 -6.48 -3.56 5.10
C ALA A 121 -6.78 -4.19 3.74
N GLY A 122 -6.73 -3.39 2.66
CA GLY A 122 -6.91 -3.84 1.28
C GLY A 122 -5.82 -4.78 0.77
N VAL A 123 -4.65 -4.84 1.42
CA VAL A 123 -3.61 -5.86 1.18
C VAL A 123 -3.48 -6.85 2.34
N ASN A 124 -4.54 -7.01 3.14
CA ASN A 124 -4.65 -7.94 4.27
C ASN A 124 -3.61 -7.72 5.40
N VAL A 125 -3.13 -6.50 5.60
CA VAL A 125 -2.34 -6.12 6.78
C VAL A 125 -3.25 -5.38 7.76
N LYS A 126 -3.58 -6.04 8.88
CA LYS A 126 -4.61 -5.62 9.85
C LYS A 126 -4.06 -5.23 11.21
#